data_AF-A0A956YA23-F1
#
_entry.id   AF-A0A956YA23-F1
#
_cell.length_a   1.000
_cell.length_b   1.000
_cell.length_c   1.000
_cell.angle_alpha   90.00
_cell.angle_beta   90.00
_cell.angle_gamma   90.00
#
_symmetry.space_group_name_H-M   'P 1'
#
loop_
_entity.id
_entity.type
_entity.pdbx_description
1 polymer ?
#
loop_
_entity_poly.entity_id
_entity_poly.type
_entity_poly.pdbx_seq_one_letter_code
_entity_poly.pdbx_strand_id
1 'polypeptide(L)'
;IGAIVGIVVAAIFAWDTFFALFHSLFFQEGSWQFYYSDTLIRLYPEQFWLDAAIFIGGMSLLGAAVLLFVAPKLARTHVDRGQDLVESRVL
;
A
#
# COMPACT_ATOMS: atom_id res chain seq x y z
N ILE A 1 -5.08 -5.93 13.62
CA ILE A 1 -3.75 -5.26 13.51
C ILE A 1 -2.61 -6.27 13.62
N GLY A 2 -2.53 -7.06 14.70
CA GLY A 2 -1.47 -8.07 14.87
C GLY A 2 -1.33 -9.06 13.70
N ALA A 3 -2.44 -9.58 13.18
CA ALA A 3 -2.43 -10.45 12.00
C ALA A 3 -1.88 -9.75 10.74
N ILE A 4 -2.25 -8.49 10.51
CA ILE A 4 -1.76 -7.71 9.36
C ILE A 4 -0.25 -7.49 9.46
N VAL A 5 0.23 -7.08 10.64
CA VAL A 5 1.66 -6.91 10.89
C VAL A 5 2.41 -8.23 10.69
N GLY A 6 1.86 -9.34 11.20
CA GLY A 6 2.42 -10.67 11.00
C GLY A 6 2.52 -11.06 9.53
N ILE A 7 1.48 -10.80 8.74
CA ILE A 7 1.48 -11.07 7.29
C ILE A 7 2.53 -10.22 6.58
N VAL A 8 2.65 -8.92 6.91
CA VAL A 8 3.67 -8.04 6.31
C VAL A 8 5.08 -8.49 6.67
N VAL A 9 5.32 -8.87 7.92
CA VAL A 9 6.62 -9.43 8.35
C VAL A 9 6.91 -10.72 7.60
N ALA A 10 5.94 -11.64 7.48
CA ALA A 10 6.13 -12.88 6.72
C ALA A 10 6.39 -12.61 5.24
N ALA A 11 5.71 -11.64 4.62
CA ALA A 11 5.94 -11.26 3.23
C ALA A 11 7.37 -10.73 3.00
N ILE A 12 7.99 -10.09 3.99
CA ILE A 12 9.35 -9.53 3.84
C ILE A 12 10.42 -10.58 4.17
N PHE A 13 10.23 -11.36 5.24
CA PHE A 13 11.28 -12.23 5.80
C PHE A 13 11.08 -13.73 5.51
N ALA A 14 9.90 -14.14 5.08
CA ALA A 14 9.54 -15.53 4.79
C ALA A 14 8.84 -15.64 3.43
N TRP A 15 9.43 -14.99 2.41
CA TRP A 15 8.84 -14.80 1.10
C TRP A 15 8.32 -16.10 0.47
N ASP A 16 9.14 -17.15 0.39
CA ASP A 16 8.73 -18.43 -0.23
C ASP A 16 7.45 -19.00 0.40
N THR A 17 7.37 -18.97 1.73
CA THR A 17 6.22 -19.48 2.47
C THR A 17 5.01 -18.59 2.28
N PHE A 18 5.19 -17.27 2.36
CA PHE A 18 4.13 -16.30 2.12
C PHE A 18 3.56 -16.43 0.70
N PHE A 19 4.43 -16.47 -0.31
CA PHE A 19 4.08 -16.59 -1.71
C PHE A 19 3.31 -17.88 -1.97
N ALA A 20 3.84 -19.03 -1.52
CA ALA A 20 3.19 -20.32 -1.74
C ALA A 20 1.83 -20.42 -1.05
N LEU A 21 1.72 -19.97 0.21
CA LEU A 21 0.45 -19.97 0.94
C LEU A 21 -0.56 -19.05 0.25
N PHE A 22 -0.16 -17.82 -0.09
CA PHE A 22 -1.02 -16.88 -0.80
C PHE A 22 -1.53 -17.50 -2.10
N HIS A 23 -0.65 -18.04 -2.94
CA HIS A 23 -1.06 -18.59 -4.23
C HIS A 23 -1.92 -19.84 -4.09
N SER A 24 -1.64 -20.71 -3.12
CA SER A 24 -2.46 -21.91 -2.86
C SER A 24 -3.90 -21.59 -2.41
N LEU A 25 -4.12 -20.43 -1.79
CA LEU A 25 -5.45 -20.01 -1.34
C LEU A 25 -6.32 -19.50 -2.48
N PHE A 26 -5.72 -18.88 -3.50
CA PHE A 26 -6.45 -18.19 -4.58
C PHE A 26 -6.37 -18.89 -5.93
N PHE A 27 -5.40 -19.79 -6.13
CA PHE A 27 -5.13 -20.41 -7.42
C PHE A 27 -4.99 -21.92 -7.30
N GLN A 28 -5.36 -22.63 -8.37
CA GLN A 28 -5.19 -24.07 -8.45
C GLN A 28 -3.71 -24.48 -8.47
N GLU A 29 -3.41 -25.66 -7.95
CA GLU A 29 -2.06 -26.22 -7.98
C GLU A 29 -1.49 -26.28 -9.40
N GLY A 30 -0.20 -25.99 -9.55
CA GLY A 30 0.50 -25.99 -10.84
C GLY A 30 0.22 -24.79 -11.75
N SER A 31 -0.79 -23.96 -11.47
CA SER A 31 -1.11 -22.78 -12.30
C SER A 31 -0.21 -21.55 -12.05
N TRP A 32 0.49 -21.54 -10.92
CA TRP A 32 1.36 -20.44 -10.47
C TRP A 32 2.82 -20.86 -10.28
N GLN A 33 3.13 -22.14 -10.51
CA GLN A 33 4.48 -22.69 -10.41
C GLN A 33 5.09 -22.73 -11.81
N PHE A 34 6.23 -22.08 -11.98
CA PHE A 34 6.91 -21.95 -13.26
C PHE A 34 8.29 -22.58 -13.19
N TYR A 35 8.76 -23.12 -14.31
CA TYR A 35 10.16 -23.52 -14.45
C TYR A 35 11.05 -22.28 -14.56
N TYR A 36 12.30 -22.37 -14.10
CA TYR A 36 13.27 -21.27 -14.26
C TYR A 36 13.53 -20.89 -15.73
N SER A 37 13.25 -21.79 -16.67
CA SER A 37 13.34 -21.52 -18.11
C SER A 37 12.20 -20.67 -18.64
N ASP A 38 11.07 -20.59 -17.93
CA ASP A 38 9.86 -19.93 -18.40
C ASP A 38 10.08 -18.42 -18.50
N THR A 39 9.55 -17.83 -19.57
CA THR A 39 9.75 -16.40 -19.84
C THR A 39 9.21 -15.51 -18.72
N LEU A 40 8.10 -15.91 -18.08
CA LEU A 40 7.44 -15.12 -17.05
C LEU A 40 8.35 -14.89 -15.83
N ILE A 41 8.96 -15.95 -15.28
CA ILE A 41 9.83 -15.83 -14.10
C ILE A 41 11.17 -15.14 -14.42
N ARG A 42 11.63 -15.21 -15.67
CA ARG A 42 12.83 -14.49 -16.13
C ARG A 42 12.60 -13.00 -16.31
N LEU A 43 11.42 -12.60 -16.79
CA LEU A 43 11.04 -11.19 -16.94
C LEU A 43 10.63 -10.56 -15.61
N TYR A 44 9.96 -11.32 -14.74
CA TYR A 44 9.44 -10.86 -13.46
C TYR A 44 9.95 -11.78 -12.34
N PRO A 45 11.24 -11.66 -11.97
CA PRO A 45 11.81 -12.47 -10.89
C PRO A 45 11.19 -12.08 -9.55
N GLU A 46 11.43 -12.90 -8.52
CA GLU A 46 10.96 -12.64 -7.14
C GLU A 46 11.20 -11.20 -6.66
N GLN A 47 12.42 -10.69 -6.83
CA GLN A 47 12.80 -9.34 -6.40
C GLN A 47 11.89 -8.26 -7.00
N PHE A 48 11.46 -8.42 -8.26
CA PHE A 48 10.56 -7.48 -8.90
C PHE A 48 9.23 -7.37 -8.17
N TRP A 49 8.66 -8.50 -7.73
CA TRP A 49 7.38 -8.52 -7.02
C TRP A 49 7.49 -7.96 -5.60
N LEU A 50 8.58 -8.27 -4.90
CA LEU A 50 8.90 -7.67 -3.60
C LEU A 50 9.02 -6.15 -3.69
N ASP A 51 9.83 -5.66 -4.64
CA ASP A 51 10.06 -4.23 -4.86
C ASP A 51 8.75 -3.51 -5.23
N ALA A 52 7.95 -4.11 -6.14
CA ALA A 52 6.65 -3.57 -6.52
C ALA A 52 5.69 -3.49 -5.33
N ALA A 53 5.64 -4.53 -4.49
CA ALA A 53 4.79 -4.55 -3.30
C ALA A 53 5.21 -3.48 -2.29
N ILE A 54 6.51 -3.32 -2.03
CA ILE A 54 7.05 -2.29 -1.15
C ILE A 54 6.73 -0.90 -1.69
N PHE A 55 6.94 -0.67 -2.99
CA PHE A 55 6.68 0.62 -3.63
C PHE A 55 5.20 1.00 -3.54
N ILE A 56 4.29 0.12 -3.96
CA ILE A 56 2.85 0.37 -3.93
C ILE A 56 2.34 0.53 -2.50
N GLY A 57 2.79 -0.32 -1.58
CA GLY A 57 2.44 -0.25 -0.17
C GLY A 57 2.91 1.06 0.47
N GLY A 58 4.17 1.44 0.21
CA GLY A 58 4.75 2.70 0.67
C GLY A 58 4.01 3.92 0.13
N MET A 59 3.70 3.96 -1.16
CA MET A 59 2.92 5.05 -1.78
C MET A 59 1.50 5.14 -1.21
N SER A 60 0.87 4.00 -0.95
CA SER A 60 -0.47 3.95 -0.35
C SER A 60 -0.46 4.47 1.09
N LEU A 61 0.53 4.07 1.89
CA LEU A 61 0.73 4.59 3.26
C LEU A 61 1.04 6.08 3.27
N LEU A 62 1.86 6.55 2.34
CA LEU A 62 2.16 7.97 2.17
C LEU A 62 0.89 8.75 1.83
N GLY A 63 0.10 8.27 0.87
CA GLY A 63 -1.19 8.87 0.50
C GLY A 63 -2.15 8.94 1.69
N ALA A 64 -2.27 7.85 2.47
CA ALA A 64 -3.07 7.83 3.69
C ALA A 64 -2.58 8.85 4.73
N ALA A 65 -1.27 8.96 4.94
CA ALA A 65 -0.68 9.95 5.84
C ALA A 65 -1.00 11.39 5.38
N VAL A 66 -0.85 11.69 4.09
CA VAL A 66 -1.21 13.00 3.53
C VAL A 66 -2.67 13.32 3.79
N LEU A 67 -3.59 12.38 3.52
CA LEU A 67 -5.02 12.58 3.78
C LEU A 67 -5.30 12.82 5.27
N LEU A 68 -4.68 12.06 6.17
CA LEU A 68 -4.89 12.20 7.61
C LEU A 68 -4.32 13.49 8.19
N PHE A 69 -3.17 13.97 7.70
CA PHE A 69 -2.47 15.11 8.31
C PHE A 69 -2.66 16.44 7.59
N VAL A 70 -2.94 16.43 6.29
CA VAL A 70 -3.06 17.64 5.46
C VAL A 70 -4.52 18.04 5.25
N ALA A 71 -5.41 17.09 4.97
CA ALA A 71 -6.82 17.40 4.69
C ALA A 71 -7.52 18.14 5.86
N PRO A 72 -7.33 17.75 7.15
CA PRO A 72 -7.95 18.49 8.26
C PRO A 72 -7.40 19.91 8.41
N LYS A 73 -6.11 20.13 8.10
CA LYS A 73 -5.50 21.46 8.16
C LYS A 73 -6.08 22.37 7.08
N LEU A 74 -6.23 21.87 5.85
CA LEU A 74 -6.85 22.63 4.77
C LEU A 74 -8.31 22.96 5.08
N ALA A 75 -9.08 22.00 5.60
CA ALA A 75 -10.47 22.22 5.99
C ALA A 75 -10.61 23.29 7.08
N ARG A 76 -9.72 23.30 8.09
CA ARG A 76 -9.70 24.32 9.15
C ARG A 76 -9.40 25.71 8.60
N THR A 77 -8.39 25.84 7.73
CA THR A 77 -8.04 27.15 7.13
C THR A 77 -9.16 27.76 6.28
N HIS A 78 -10.01 26.93 5.66
CA HIS A 78 -11.17 27.40 4.90
C HIS A 78 -12.29 27.93 5.81
N VAL A 79 -12.48 27.31 6.99
CA VAL A 79 -13.47 27.76 7.98
C VAL A 79 -13.04 29.07 8.61
N ASP A 80 -11.78 29.17 9.06
CA ASP A 80 -11.26 30.37 9.73
C ASP A 80 -11.34 31.60 8.82
N ARG A 81 -10.91 31.47 7.55
CA ARG A 81 -11.01 32.55 6.54
C ARG A 81 -12.46 32.98 6.27
N GLY A 82 -13.41 32.05 6.36
CA GLY A 82 -14.83 32.35 6.17
C GLY A 82 -15.39 33.24 7.28
N GLN A 83 -14.92 33.06 8.52
CA GLN A 83 -15.33 33.86 9.67
C GLN A 83 -14.75 35.28 9.60
N ASP A 84 -13.47 35.42 9.25
CA ASP A 84 -12.81 36.73 9.12
C ASP A 84 -13.51 37.64 8.09
N LEU A 85 -13.95 37.07 6.95
CA LEU A 85 -14.63 37.82 5.88
C LEU A 85 -16.08 38.22 6.22
N VAL A 86 -16.69 37.56 7.20
CA VAL A 86 -18.01 37.94 7.73
C VAL A 86 -17.83 39.06 8.73
N GLU A 87 -16.86 38.93 9.65
CA GLU A 87 -16.56 39.97 10.65
C GLU A 87 -16.17 41.30 9.98
N SER A 88 -15.35 41.26 8.93
CA SER A 88 -14.97 42.47 8.17
C SER A 88 -16.10 43.12 7.36
N ARG A 89 -17.24 42.45 7.16
CA ARG A 89 -18.42 42.99 6.46
C ARG A 89 -19.47 43.56 7.42
N VAL A 90 -19.42 43.13 8.68
CA VAL A 90 -20.35 43.57 9.73
C VAL A 90 -19.86 44.87 10.39
N LEU A 91 -18.54 45.12 10.34
CA LEU A 91 -17.89 46.38 10.71
C LEU A 91 -17.92 47.39 9.54
#